data_AF-A0A9X7M318-F1
#
_entry.id   AF-A0A9X7M318-F1
#
_cell.length_a   1.000
_cell.length_b   1.000
_cell.length_c   1.000
_cell.angle_alpha   90.00
_cell.angle_beta   90.00
_cell.angle_gamma   90.00
#
_symmetry.space_group_name_H-M   'P 1'
#
loop_
_entity.id
_entity.type
_entity.pdbx_description
1 polymer ?
#
loop_
_entity_poly.entity_id
_entity_poly.type
_entity_poly.pdbx_seq_one_letter_code
_entity_poly.pdbx_strand_id
1 'polypeptide(L)'
;DLDGIQQKGAYYLSRLKMNTKLFQKNEKVPIFKNGASKKKYQYTMIDLEAIMEQLQPGELYEIPVVYVGRDYLLPVRAVIYRLTPDQEAQRRKDRAYKEKKKNITFSDRTKKLQGINVYITNIPSEYVSKEA
;
A
#
# COMPACT_ATOMS: atom_id res chain seq x y z
N ASP A 1 -16.80 1.85 7.95
CA ASP A 1 -16.09 0.74 7.29
C ASP A 1 -16.02 1.01 5.80
N LEU A 2 -14.95 0.61 5.11
CA LEU A 2 -14.78 0.84 3.66
C LEU A 2 -15.88 0.14 2.86
N ASP A 3 -16.26 -1.06 3.32
CA ASP A 3 -17.38 -1.82 2.77
C ASP A 3 -18.70 -1.05 2.76
N GLY A 4 -19.04 -0.44 3.90
CA GLY A 4 -20.26 0.34 4.02
C GLY A 4 -20.28 1.58 3.13
N ILE A 5 -19.12 2.16 2.80
CA ILE A 5 -19.02 3.29 1.87
C ILE A 5 -19.27 2.80 0.43
N GLN A 6 -18.65 1.68 0.06
CA GLN A 6 -18.80 1.08 -1.26
C GLN A 6 -20.23 0.59 -1.52
N GLN A 7 -20.87 -0.05 -0.54
CA GLN A 7 -22.27 -0.48 -0.63
C GLN A 7 -23.24 0.70 -0.82
N LYS A 8 -22.88 1.89 -0.33
CA LYS A 8 -23.66 3.13 -0.52
C LYS A 8 -23.36 3.84 -1.83
N GLY A 9 -22.50 3.29 -2.70
CA GLY A 9 -22.09 3.90 -3.95
C GLY A 9 -21.19 5.14 -3.79
N ALA A 10 -20.63 5.36 -2.60
CA ALA A 10 -19.76 6.50 -2.33
C ALA A 10 -18.29 6.18 -2.61
N TYR A 11 -17.51 7.21 -2.90
CA TYR A 11 -16.07 7.10 -3.14
C TYR A 11 -15.25 7.40 -1.88
N TYR A 12 -14.08 6.78 -1.78
CA TYR A 12 -13.10 7.06 -0.73
C TYR A 12 -11.67 7.14 -1.27
N LEU A 13 -10.85 7.93 -0.57
CA LEU A 13 -9.40 7.94 -0.68
C LEU A 13 -8.83 7.87 0.73
N SER A 14 -8.20 6.76 1.08
CA SER A 14 -7.68 6.51 2.43
C SER A 14 -6.20 6.23 2.39
N ARG A 15 -5.43 6.93 3.22
CA ARG A 15 -4.00 6.67 3.39
C ARG A 15 -3.78 5.50 4.34
N LEU A 16 -3.04 4.49 3.88
CA LEU A 16 -2.67 3.35 4.71
C LEU A 16 -1.49 3.68 5.63
N LYS A 17 -1.51 3.06 6.81
CA LYS A 17 -0.34 3.06 7.69
C LYS A 17 0.71 2.13 7.09
N MET A 18 1.99 2.49 7.21
CA MET A 18 3.10 1.74 6.58
C MET A 18 3.27 0.31 7.13
N ASN A 19 2.69 -0.02 8.27
CA ASN A 19 2.67 -1.37 8.82
C ASN A 19 1.52 -2.23 8.27
N THR A 20 0.64 -1.68 7.43
CA THR A 20 -0.45 -2.42 6.79
C THR A 20 0.11 -3.32 5.70
N LYS A 21 -0.20 -4.62 5.78
CA LYS A 21 0.17 -5.59 4.76
C LYS A 21 -0.81 -5.52 3.59
N LEU A 22 -0.27 -5.40 2.39
CA LEU A 22 -1.01 -5.49 1.14
C LEU A 22 -0.71 -6.83 0.47
N PHE A 23 -1.72 -7.37 -0.19
CA PHE A 23 -1.62 -8.65 -0.86
C PHE A 23 -2.21 -8.58 -2.26
N GLN A 24 -1.59 -9.33 -3.17
CA GLN A 24 -2.05 -9.51 -4.52
C GLN A 24 -2.48 -10.96 -4.71
N LYS A 25 -3.60 -11.18 -5.39
CA LYS A 25 -4.07 -12.52 -5.73
C LYS A 25 -3.19 -13.10 -6.83
N ASN A 26 -2.68 -14.30 -6.62
CA ASN A 26 -1.90 -15.02 -7.63
C ASN A 26 -2.84 -15.64 -8.66
N GLU A 27 -2.55 -15.44 -9.94
CA GLU A 27 -3.28 -16.08 -11.04
C GLU A 27 -2.97 -17.58 -11.13
N LYS A 28 -1.72 -17.97 -10.83
CA LYS A 28 -1.25 -19.35 -10.85
C LYS A 28 -1.10 -19.88 -9.41
N VAL A 29 -2.14 -20.54 -8.90
CA VAL A 29 -2.06 -21.22 -7.60
C VAL A 29 -1.57 -22.64 -7.82
N PRO A 30 -0.44 -23.07 -7.23
CA PRO A 30 0.00 -24.45 -7.31
C PRO A 30 -1.03 -25.37 -6.66
N ILE A 31 -1.62 -26.23 -7.48
CA ILE A 31 -2.60 -27.25 -7.07
C ILE A 31 -1.82 -28.41 -6.46
N PHE A 32 -2.26 -28.93 -5.31
CA PHE A 32 -1.69 -30.15 -4.76
C PHE A 32 -2.01 -31.35 -5.68
N LYS A 33 -1.26 -32.46 -5.55
CA LYS A 33 -1.52 -33.72 -6.30
C LYS A 33 -2.94 -34.30 -6.08
N ASN A 34 -3.66 -33.83 -5.08
CA ASN A 34 -5.03 -34.21 -4.72
C ASN A 34 -6.10 -33.22 -5.18
N GLY A 35 -5.78 -32.26 -6.07
CA GLY A 35 -6.75 -31.31 -6.64
C GLY A 35 -7.13 -30.13 -5.73
N ALA A 36 -6.71 -30.13 -4.46
CA ALA A 36 -6.94 -29.01 -3.56
C ALA A 36 -6.01 -27.83 -3.92
N SER A 37 -6.56 -26.64 -4.11
CA SER A 37 -5.78 -25.41 -4.25
C SER A 37 -5.11 -25.06 -2.92
N LYS A 38 -3.81 -24.76 -2.93
CA LYS A 38 -3.11 -24.25 -1.75
C LYS A 38 -3.60 -22.82 -1.41
N LYS A 39 -4.60 -22.66 -0.53
CA LYS A 39 -5.10 -21.35 -0.08
C LYS A 39 -3.99 -20.38 0.35
N LYS A 40 -2.91 -20.89 0.98
CA LYS A 40 -1.73 -20.10 1.38
C LYS A 40 -0.99 -19.43 0.21
N TYR A 41 -1.07 -20.00 -1.00
CA TYR A 41 -0.42 -19.51 -2.21
C TYR A 41 -1.41 -18.79 -3.14
N GLN A 42 -2.64 -18.54 -2.67
CA GLN A 42 -3.61 -17.76 -3.42
C GLN A 42 -3.29 -16.26 -3.36
N TYR A 43 -2.62 -15.80 -2.31
CA TYR A 43 -2.26 -14.40 -2.11
C TYR A 43 -0.78 -14.28 -1.79
N THR A 44 -0.08 -13.40 -2.50
CA THR A 44 1.31 -13.02 -2.21
C THR A 44 1.33 -11.65 -1.56
N MET A 45 2.13 -11.49 -0.52
CA MET A 45 2.35 -10.18 0.10
C MET A 45 3.13 -9.29 -0.87
N ILE A 46 2.63 -8.09 -1.10
CA ILE A 46 3.30 -7.10 -1.94
C ILE A 46 4.53 -6.57 -1.19
N ASP A 47 5.68 -6.64 -1.84
CA ASP A 47 6.91 -6.06 -1.31
C ASP A 47 6.97 -4.57 -1.64
N LEU A 48 6.58 -3.75 -0.65
CA LEU A 48 6.61 -2.29 -0.76
C LEU A 48 8.03 -1.74 -0.85
N GLU A 49 9.05 -2.45 -0.35
CA GLU A 49 10.45 -2.00 -0.46
C GLU A 49 10.94 -2.14 -1.89
N ALA A 50 10.68 -3.28 -2.52
CA ALA A 50 11.02 -3.50 -3.92
C ALA A 50 10.34 -2.48 -4.85
N ILE A 51 9.05 -2.19 -4.62
CA ILE A 51 8.33 -1.16 -5.40
C ILE A 51 8.95 0.22 -5.16
N MET A 52 9.28 0.55 -3.92
CA MET A 52 9.90 1.84 -3.60
C MET A 52 11.25 2.02 -4.31
N GLU A 53 12.07 0.98 -4.40
CA GLU A 53 13.37 1.00 -5.08
C GLU A 53 13.24 1.17 -6.59
N GLN A 54 12.13 0.73 -7.17
CA GLN A 54 11.84 0.89 -8.60
C GLN A 54 11.30 2.29 -8.96
N LEU A 55 10.81 3.06 -7.98
CA LEU A 55 10.17 4.34 -8.21
C LEU A 55 11.12 5.52 -8.06
N GLN A 56 11.02 6.47 -8.99
CA GLN A 56 11.68 7.76 -8.88
C GLN A 56 10.99 8.67 -7.86
N PRO A 57 11.71 9.58 -7.18
CA PRO A 57 11.09 10.57 -6.30
C PRO A 57 10.01 11.39 -7.02
N GLY A 58 8.81 11.44 -6.48
CA GLY A 58 7.64 12.08 -7.09
C GLY A 58 6.81 11.17 -8.01
N GLU A 59 7.26 9.94 -8.28
CA GLU A 59 6.55 9.00 -9.14
C GLU A 59 5.40 8.30 -8.42
N LEU A 60 4.37 7.95 -9.20
CA LEU A 60 3.18 7.25 -8.76
C LEU A 60 3.09 5.88 -9.44
N TYR A 61 2.93 4.84 -8.62
CA TYR A 61 2.69 3.47 -9.05
C TYR A 61 1.32 3.01 -8.60
N GLU A 62 0.57 2.38 -9.49
CA GLU A 62 -0.80 1.97 -9.23
C GLU A 62 -0.97 0.46 -9.40
N ILE A 63 -1.64 -0.16 -8.42
CA ILE A 63 -1.99 -1.57 -8.44
C ILE A 63 -3.52 -1.65 -8.46
N PRO A 64 -4.14 -2.06 -9.59
CA PRO A 64 -5.59 -2.04 -9.77
C PRO A 64 -6.36 -2.83 -8.72
N VAL A 65 -5.82 -3.98 -8.30
CA VAL A 65 -6.47 -4.89 -7.37
C VAL A 65 -5.48 -5.33 -6.30
N VAL A 66 -5.69 -4.87 -5.08
CA VAL A 66 -5.00 -5.32 -3.87
C VAL A 66 -6.00 -5.69 -2.79
N TYR A 67 -5.57 -6.55 -1.89
CA TYR A 67 -6.31 -6.96 -0.72
C TYR A 67 -5.61 -6.43 0.53
N VAL A 68 -6.38 -5.81 1.42
CA VAL A 68 -5.86 -5.16 2.63
C VAL A 68 -6.17 -6.04 3.85
N GLY A 69 -5.17 -6.27 4.70
CA GLY A 69 -5.39 -6.97 5.97
C GLY A 69 -5.35 -8.50 5.85
N ARG A 70 -5.84 -9.20 6.89
CA ARG A 70 -5.75 -10.67 6.99
C ARG A 70 -6.90 -11.42 6.32
N ASP A 71 -8.06 -10.79 6.21
CA ASP A 71 -9.28 -11.49 5.80
C ASP A 71 -9.49 -11.44 4.28
N TYR A 72 -8.68 -10.65 3.56
CA TYR A 72 -8.67 -10.53 2.09
C TYR A 72 -10.07 -10.28 1.49
N LEU A 73 -10.95 -9.63 2.24
CA LEU A 73 -12.37 -9.57 1.88
C LEU A 73 -12.64 -8.62 0.70
N LEU A 74 -11.82 -7.57 0.55
CA LEU A 74 -12.10 -6.50 -0.41
C LEU A 74 -10.97 -6.25 -1.38
N PRO A 75 -11.23 -6.40 -2.69
CA PRO A 75 -10.34 -5.87 -3.71
C PRO A 75 -10.49 -4.35 -3.72
N VAL A 76 -9.40 -3.66 -3.44
CA VAL A 76 -9.31 -2.20 -3.51
C VAL A 76 -8.17 -1.82 -4.43
N ARG A 77 -8.21 -0.60 -4.97
CA ARG A 77 -7.12 -0.08 -5.79
C ARG A 77 -6.08 0.57 -4.88
N ALA A 78 -4.81 0.22 -5.03
CA ALA A 78 -3.72 0.86 -4.30
C ALA A 78 -2.93 1.81 -5.18
N VAL A 79 -2.65 2.98 -4.64
CA VAL A 79 -1.83 4.02 -5.26
C VAL A 79 -0.65 4.29 -4.34
N ILE A 80 0.55 3.98 -4.83
CA ILE A 80 1.81 4.13 -4.12
C ILE A 80 2.51 5.35 -4.72
N TYR A 81 2.87 6.29 -3.87
CA TYR A 81 3.53 7.52 -4.27
C TYR A 81 4.88 7.61 -3.57
N ARG A 82 5.96 7.79 -4.35
CA ARG A 82 7.29 8.06 -3.83
C ARG A 82 7.43 9.55 -3.52
N LEU A 83 7.81 9.88 -2.30
CA LEU A 83 7.96 11.27 -1.89
C LEU A 83 9.09 11.96 -2.66
N THR A 84 8.94 13.27 -2.86
CA THR A 84 10.04 14.11 -3.34
C THR A 84 11.11 14.28 -2.25
N PRO A 85 12.36 14.62 -2.61
CA PRO A 85 13.42 14.82 -1.63
C PRO A 85 13.08 15.86 -0.55
N ASP A 86 12.37 16.93 -0.92
CA ASP A 86 11.94 17.97 0.01
C ASP A 86 10.89 17.45 1.00
N GLN A 87 9.94 16.65 0.51
CA GLN A 87 8.93 15.99 1.35
C GLN A 87 9.57 14.97 2.30
N GLU A 88 10.58 14.23 1.84
CA GLU A 88 11.35 13.31 2.69
C GLU A 88 12.15 14.05 3.76
N ALA A 89 12.80 15.16 3.41
CA ALA A 89 13.58 15.97 4.35
C ALA A 89 12.69 16.53 5.46
N GLN A 90 11.52 17.07 5.11
CA GLN A 90 10.55 17.55 6.08
C GLN A 90 10.05 16.41 6.99
N ARG A 91 9.71 15.26 6.40
CA ARG A 91 9.27 14.09 7.16
C ARG A 91 10.35 13.59 8.12
N ARG A 92 11.62 13.63 7.71
CA ARG A 92 12.76 13.24 8.56
C ARG A 92 12.90 14.16 9.77
N LYS A 93 12.74 15.48 9.59
CA LYS A 93 12.76 16.46 10.69
C LYS A 93 11.63 16.20 11.70
N ASP A 94 10.41 16.03 11.22
CA ASP A 94 9.24 15.77 12.07
C ASP A 94 9.38 14.47 12.87
N ARG A 95 10.00 13.45 12.26
CA ARG A 95 10.23 12.15 12.89
C ARG A 95 11.32 12.22 13.93
N ALA A 96 12.45 12.86 13.64
CA ALA A 96 13.52 13.09 14.63
C ALA A 96 12.98 13.86 15.84
N TYR A 97 12.13 14.86 15.63
CA TYR A 97 11.45 15.57 16.73
C TYR A 97 10.54 14.62 17.54
N LYS A 98 9.75 13.76 16.88
CA LYS A 98 8.87 12.79 17.56
C LYS A 98 9.63 11.71 18.30
N GLU A 99 10.74 11.19 17.76
CA GLU A 99 11.61 10.21 18.41
C GLU A 99 12.16 10.79 19.71
N LYS A 100 12.70 12.02 19.68
CA LYS A 100 13.17 12.74 20.87
C LYS A 100 12.05 12.99 21.88
N LYS A 101 10.89 13.48 21.43
CA LYS A 101 9.76 13.84 22.31
C LYS A 101 9.11 12.63 22.97
N LYS A 102 9.05 11.48 22.28
CA LYS A 102 8.39 10.26 22.76
C LYS A 102 9.36 9.20 23.30
N ASN A 103 10.67 9.46 23.21
CA ASN A 103 11.73 8.50 23.51
C ASN A 103 11.51 7.14 22.83
N ILE A 104 11.21 7.18 21.53
CA ILE A 104 11.03 5.98 20.69
C ILE A 104 12.02 6.01 19.54
N THR A 105 12.41 4.84 19.05
CA THR A 105 13.28 4.70 17.87
C THR A 105 12.55 3.89 16.81
N PHE A 106 12.43 4.43 15.60
CA PHE A 106 11.89 3.69 14.46
C PHE A 106 12.94 2.72 13.91
N SER A 107 12.49 1.54 13.50
CA SER A 107 13.35 0.57 12.80
C SER A 107 13.81 1.09 11.44
N ASP A 108 14.94 0.59 10.95
CA ASP A 108 15.51 1.01 9.65
C ASP A 108 14.55 0.72 8.49
N ARG A 109 13.88 -0.43 8.54
CA ARG A 109 12.80 -0.77 7.61
C ARG A 109 11.69 0.29 7.58
N THR A 110 11.26 0.75 8.76
CA THR A 110 10.23 1.79 8.86
C THR A 110 10.75 3.12 8.32
N LYS A 111 12.01 3.47 8.57
CA LYS A 111 12.64 4.69 8.05
C LYS A 111 12.77 4.67 6.53
N LYS A 112 13.10 3.52 5.92
CA LYS A 112 13.10 3.32 4.46
C LYS A 112 11.69 3.55 3.89
N LEU A 113 10.70 2.80 4.36
CA LEU A 113 9.31 2.89 3.88
C LEU A 113 8.63 4.24 4.17
N GLN A 114 9.21 5.11 5.01
CA GLN A 114 8.69 6.46 5.20
C GLN A 114 8.82 7.34 3.96
N GLY A 115 9.68 6.98 2.99
CA GLY A 115 9.81 7.69 1.74
C GLY A 115 8.69 7.41 0.73
N ILE A 116 7.70 6.57 1.06
CA ILE A 116 6.50 6.37 0.25
C ILE A 116 5.23 6.74 1.02
N ASN A 117 4.16 7.00 0.28
CA ASN A 117 2.79 7.00 0.76
C ASN A 117 2.02 5.93 0.01
N VAL A 118 1.17 5.20 0.73
CA VAL A 118 0.27 4.22 0.13
C VAL A 118 -1.15 4.70 0.40
N TYR A 119 -1.92 4.83 -0.66
CA TYR A 119 -3.33 5.19 -0.64
C TYR A 119 -4.15 4.02 -1.19
N ILE A 120 -5.36 3.89 -0.70
CA ILE A 120 -6.36 2.98 -1.24
C ILE A 120 -7.61 3.75 -1.62
N THR A 121 -8.25 3.32 -2.70
CA THR A 121 -9.42 3.98 -3.23
C THR A 121 -10.32 3.01 -3.99
N ASN A 122 -11.61 3.32 -4.05
CA ASN A 122 -12.58 2.71 -4.96
C ASN A 122 -13.01 3.68 -6.08
N ILE A 123 -12.38 4.85 -6.19
CA ILE A 123 -12.62 5.79 -7.31
C ILE A 123 -12.17 5.09 -8.60
N PRO A 124 -12.99 5.04 -9.66
CA PRO A 124 -12.59 4.49 -10.95
C PRO A 124 -11.45 5.29 -11.56
N SER A 125 -10.54 4.63 -12.29
CA SER A 125 -9.41 5.29 -12.95
C SER A 125 -9.85 6.33 -13.98
N GLU A 126 -11.04 6.16 -14.56
CA GLU A 126 -11.62 7.08 -15.55
C GLU A 126 -11.86 8.49 -14.98
N TYR A 127 -12.11 8.61 -13.68
CA TYR A 127 -12.35 9.91 -13.01
C TYR A 127 -11.07 10.58 -12.50
N VAL A 128 -9.94 9.88 -12.55
CA VAL A 128 -8.65 10.39 -12.06
C VAL A 128 -7.69 10.45 -13.23
N SER A 129 -7.73 11.57 -13.95
CA SER A 129 -6.74 11.87 -14.99
C SER A 129 -5.35 11.94 -14.36
N LYS A 130 -4.43 11.15 -14.89
CA LYS A 130 -3.00 11.28 -14.60
C LYS A 130 -2.49 12.43 -15.46
N GLU A 131 -2.71 13.67 -15.03
CA GLU A 131 -2.05 14.80 -15.69
C GLU A 131 -0.53 14.66 -15.49
N ALA A 132 0.17 14.72 -16.61
CA ALA A 132 1.59 14.46 -16.79
C ALA A 132 2.44 15.72 -16.56
#